data_AF-A0A6G8RSY1-F1
#
_entry.id   AF-A0A6G8RSY1-F1
#
_cell.length_a   1.000
_cell.length_b   1.000
_cell.length_c   1.000
_cell.angle_alpha   90.00
_cell.angle_beta   90.00
_cell.angle_gamma   90.00
#
_symmetry.space_group_name_H-M   'P 1'
#
loop_
_entity.id
_entity.type
_entity.pdbx_description
1 polymer ?
#
loop_
_entity_poly.entity_id
_entity_poly.type
_entity_poly.pdbx_seq_one_letter_code
_entity_poly.pdbx_strand_id
1 'polypeptide(L)' 'MSYVLPTKHTNPDQTAIYAATLMLKYLAKNRICNFNELKSFIEKNIEGGEFLFIPALSILFLLGKIKYHIKTDSIEFIDS' A
#
# COMPACT_ATOMS: atom_id res chain seq x y z
N MET A 1 -16.46 -4.09 15.90
CA MET A 1 -15.08 -3.63 15.67
C MET A 1 -14.18 -4.85 15.76
N SER A 2 -13.90 -5.50 14.64
CA SER A 2 -13.17 -6.77 14.58
C SER A 2 -11.68 -6.50 14.48
N TYR A 3 -10.95 -6.78 15.55
CA TYR A 3 -9.49 -6.79 15.55
C TYR A 3 -9.00 -8.02 14.79
N VAL A 4 -8.10 -7.82 13.83
CA VAL A 4 -7.45 -8.92 13.10
C VAL A 4 -6.48 -9.61 14.07
N LEU A 5 -6.85 -10.80 14.54
CA LEU A 5 -5.98 -11.67 15.33
C LEU A 5 -5.08 -12.50 14.39
N PRO A 6 -3.76 -12.55 14.59
CA PRO A 6 -2.90 -13.44 13.84
C PRO A 6 -3.25 -14.89 14.20
N THR A 7 -3.62 -15.70 13.21
CA THR A 7 -3.89 -17.14 13.37
C THR A 7 -2.84 -17.94 12.60
N LYS A 8 -2.71 -19.24 12.88
CA LYS A 8 -1.74 -20.16 12.22
C LYS A 8 -1.79 -20.18 10.68
N HIS A 9 -2.79 -19.55 10.06
CA HIS A 9 -3.03 -19.52 8.62
C HIS A 9 -3.02 -18.09 8.02
N THR A 10 -2.57 -17.08 8.76
CA THR A 10 -2.35 -15.76 8.16
C THR A 10 -1.19 -15.87 7.18
N ASN A 11 -1.49 -15.95 5.88
CA ASN A 11 -0.46 -15.92 4.84
C ASN A 11 0.29 -14.57 4.95
N PRO A 12 1.59 -14.55 5.32
CA PRO A 12 2.33 -13.31 5.53
C PRO A 12 2.34 -12.42 4.27
N ASP A 13 2.26 -13.05 3.10
CA ASP A 13 2.26 -12.40 1.78
C ASP A 13 0.89 -11.77 1.43
N GLN A 14 -0.15 -12.01 2.23
CA GLN A 14 -1.48 -11.43 2.07
C GLN A 14 -1.83 -10.49 3.25
N THR A 15 -0.85 -9.74 3.74
CA THR A 15 -1.04 -8.77 4.81
C THR A 15 -0.96 -7.33 4.29
N ALA A 16 -1.68 -6.42 4.94
CA ALA A 16 -1.60 -4.99 4.65
C ALA A 16 -0.18 -4.43 4.85
N ILE A 17 0.59 -5.02 5.78
CA ILE A 17 1.99 -4.64 6.03
C ILE A 17 2.89 -5.04 4.87
N TYR A 18 2.74 -6.26 4.34
CA TYR A 18 3.48 -6.70 3.16
C TYR A 18 3.14 -5.83 1.94
N ALA A 19 1.85 -5.58 1.69
CA ALA A 19 1.40 -4.68 0.65
C ALA A 19 1.97 -3.26 0.81
N ALA A 20 1.99 -2.70 2.03
CA ALA A 20 2.59 -1.39 2.32
C ALA A 20 4.10 -1.38 2.02
N THR A 21 4.81 -2.46 2.31
CA THR A 21 6.24 -2.60 2.01
C THR A 21 6.51 -2.62 0.50
N LEU A 22 5.69 -3.35 -0.27
CA LEU A 22 5.77 -3.36 -1.73
C LEU A 22 5.46 -2.00 -2.34
N MET A 23 4.39 -1.33 -1.87
CA MET A 23 4.06 0.04 -2.28
C MET A 23 5.22 1.01 -2.00
N LEU A 24 5.80 0.94 -0.79
CA LEU A 24 6.89 1.81 -0.40
C LEU A 24 8.12 1.60 -1.29
N LYS A 25 8.47 0.35 -1.60
CA LYS A 25 9.58 0.04 -2.52
C LYS A 25 9.32 0.56 -3.94
N TYR A 26 8.09 0.43 -4.42
CA TYR A 26 7.68 0.96 -5.73
C TYR A 26 7.76 2.49 -5.76
N LEU A 27 7.23 3.15 -4.74
CA LEU A 27 7.20 4.61 -4.59
C LEU A 27 8.60 5.19 -4.37
N ALA A 28 9.48 4.52 -3.62
CA ALA A 28 10.87 4.96 -3.45
C ALA A 28 11.65 4.99 -4.78
N LYS A 29 11.31 4.11 -5.73
CA LYS A 29 11.92 4.07 -7.07
C LYS A 29 11.32 5.11 -8.01
N ASN A 30 9.98 5.25 -8.02
CA ASN A 30 9.28 6.09 -9.01
C ASN A 30 9.02 7.52 -8.52
N ARG A 31 9.19 7.78 -7.22
CA ARG A 31 8.91 9.04 -6.47
C ARG A 31 7.47 9.50 -6.48
N ILE A 32 6.78 9.45 -7.61
CA ILE A 32 5.35 9.75 -7.73
C ILE A 32 4.72 8.78 -8.72
N CYS A 33 3.49 8.35 -8.45
CA CYS A 33 2.73 7.52 -9.40
C CYS A 33 1.23 7.79 -9.25
N ASN A 34 0.45 7.38 -10.25
CA ASN A 34 -1.00 7.51 -10.19
C ASN A 34 -1.61 6.45 -9.27
N PHE A 35 -2.75 6.78 -8.65
CA PHE A 35 -3.45 5.87 -7.74
C PHE A 35 -3.77 4.52 -8.39
N ASN A 36 -4.36 4.55 -9.60
CA ASN A 36 -4.75 3.35 -10.33
C ASN A 36 -3.55 2.50 -10.77
N GLU A 37 -2.40 3.14 -11.03
CA GLU A 37 -1.15 2.45 -11.37
C GLU A 37 -0.63 1.66 -10.16
N LEU A 38 -0.56 2.30 -9.00
CA LEU A 38 -0.13 1.63 -7.76
C LEU A 38 -1.11 0.53 -7.33
N LYS A 39 -2.42 0.75 -7.52
CA LYS A 39 -3.46 -0.24 -7.24
C LYS A 39 -3.29 -1.47 -8.12
N SER A 40 -3.16 -1.26 -9.43
CA SER A 40 -2.92 -2.33 -10.40
C SER A 40 -1.62 -3.08 -10.10
N PHE A 41 -0.57 -2.39 -9.65
CA PHE A 41 0.68 -3.02 -9.24
C PHE A 41 0.47 -3.99 -8.07
N ILE A 42 -0.29 -3.61 -7.05
CA ILE A 42 -0.54 -4.47 -5.88
C ILE A 42 -1.46 -5.64 -6.22
N GLU A 43 -2.54 -5.41 -6.97
CA GLU A 43 -3.45 -6.48 -7.41
C GLU A 43 -2.75 -7.56 -8.24
N LYS A 44 -1.73 -7.18 -9.03
CA LYS A 44 -0.93 -8.14 -9.81
C LYS A 44 0.09 -8.94 -8.99
N ASN A 45 0.55 -8.40 -7.86
CA ASN A 45 1.63 -9.00 -7.07
C ASN A 45 1.13 -9.76 -5.83
N ILE A 46 -0.11 -9.52 -5.41
CA ILE A 46 -0.69 -10.13 -4.20
C ILE A 46 -2.08 -10.65 -4.54
N GLU A 47 -2.30 -11.94 -4.32
CA GLU A 47 -3.63 -12.53 -4.37
C GLU A 47 -4.54 -11.86 -3.32
N GLY A 48 -5.70 -11.32 -3.75
CA GLY A 48 -6.56 -10.50 -2.89
C GLY A 48 -6.02 -9.08 -2.63
N GLY A 49 -5.02 -8.63 -3.38
CA GLY A 49 -4.39 -7.31 -3.22
C GLY A 49 -5.35 -6.11 -3.30
N GLU A 50 -6.49 -6.26 -4.00
CA GLU A 50 -7.54 -5.24 -4.07
C GLU A 50 -8.10 -4.85 -2.69
N PHE A 51 -8.19 -5.81 -1.76
CA PHE A 51 -8.65 -5.57 -0.38
C PHE A 51 -7.54 -5.01 0.51
N LEU A 52 -6.28 -5.25 0.15
CA LEU A 52 -5.11 -4.83 0.92
C LEU A 52 -4.61 -3.43 0.54
N PHE A 53 -4.98 -2.95 -0.65
CA PHE A 53 -4.51 -1.67 -1.18
C PHE A 53 -4.82 -0.49 -0.25
N ILE A 54 -6.09 -0.27 0.11
CA ILE A 54 -6.49 0.87 0.94
C ILE A 54 -5.90 0.79 2.36
N PRO A 55 -5.93 -0.35 3.07
CA PRO A 55 -5.25 -0.48 4.36
C PRO A 55 -3.75 -0.18 4.29
N ALA A 56 -3.06 -0.71 3.27
CA ALA A 56 -1.63 -0.48 3.08
C ALA A 56 -1.29 1.00 2.81
N LEU A 57 -2.07 1.65 1.95
CA LEU A 57 -1.93 3.07 1.66
C LEU A 57 -2.14 3.92 2.93
N SER A 58 -3.13 3.55 3.74
CA SER A 58 -3.42 4.21 5.03
C SER A 58 -2.26 4.08 6.01
N ILE A 59 -1.63 2.90 6.11
CA ILE A 59 -0.44 2.68 6.95
C ILE A 59 0.68 3.63 6.52
N LEU A 60 1.00 3.69 5.22
CA LEU A 60 2.08 4.56 4.73
C LEU A 60 1.80 6.04 4.97
N PHE A 61 0.53 6.46 4.83
CA PHE A 61 0.12 7.84 5.12
C PHE A 61 0.28 8.17 6.61
N LEU A 62 -0.16 7.29 7.50
CA LEU A 62 -0.02 7.47 8.95
C LEU A 62 1.46 7.50 9.40
N LEU A 63 2.32 6.75 8.71
CA LEU A 63 3.78 6.78 8.94
C LEU A 63 4.47 8.00 8.31
N GLY A 64 3.73 8.87 7.61
CA GLY A 64 4.29 10.05 6.95
C GLY A 64 5.20 9.74 5.76
N LYS A 65 5.11 8.53 5.18
CA LYS A 65 5.95 8.09 4.06
C LYS A 65 5.38 8.43 2.68
N ILE A 66 4.12 8.85 2.62
CA ILE A 66 3.48 9.25 1.37
C ILE A 66 2.61 10.49 1.53
N LYS A 67 2.38 11.18 0.42
CA LYS A 67 1.40 12.26 0.29
C LYS A 67 0.48 11.98 -0.90
N TYR A 68 -0.82 12.14 -0.70
CA TYR A 68 -1.81 12.03 -1.77
C TYR A 68 -2.16 13.41 -2.33
N HIS A 69 -2.13 13.52 -3.66
CA HIS A 69 -2.44 14.74 -4.41
C HIS A 69 -3.78 14.57 -5.12
N ILE A 70 -4.84 15.10 -4.49
CA ILE A 70 -6.23 14.99 -4.97
C ILE A 70 -6.38 15.50 -6.41
N LYS A 71 -5.71 16.62 -6.75
CA LYS A 71 -5.85 17.26 -8.07
C LYS A 71 -5.37 16.39 -9.23
N THR A 72 -4.36 15.55 -8.98
CA THR A 72 -3.69 14.74 -10.00
C THR A 72 -3.93 13.25 -9.80
N ASP A 73 -4.71 12.86 -8.78
CA ASP A 73 -4.93 11.46 -8.37
C ASP A 73 -3.62 10.67 -8.25
N SER A 74 -2.63 11.29 -7.62
CA SER A 74 -1.27 10.76 -7.53
C SER A 74 -0.77 10.65 -6.11
N ILE A 75 0.15 9.71 -5.90
CA ILE A 75 0.73 9.36 -4.62
C ILE A 75 2.24 9.63 -4.74
N GLU A 76 2.73 10.54 -3.90
CA GLU A 76 4.12 10.94 -3.82
C GLU A 76 4.79 10.26 -2.63
N PHE A 77 6.02 9.78 -2.83
CA PHE A 77 6.91 9.30 -1.78
C PHE A 77 7.54 10.46 -1.02
N ILE A 78 7.51 10.40 0.31
CA ILE A 78 8.16 11.37 1.18
C ILE A 78 9.41 10.73 1.78
N ASP A 79 10.57 11.21 1.31
CA ASP A 79 11.86 10.93 1.94
C ASP A 79 11.96 11.78 3.21
N SER A 80 12.14 11.11 4.36
CA SER A 80 12.21 11.73 5.69
C SER A 80 13.49 11.31 6.38
#